data_AF-A0A6C0RCJ0-F1
#
_entry.id   AF-A0A6C0RCJ0-F1
#
_cell.length_a   1.000
_cell.length_b   1.000
_cell.length_c   1.000
_cell.angle_alpha   90.00
_cell.angle_beta   90.00
_cell.angle_gamma   90.00
#
_symmetry.space_group_name_H-M   'P 1'
#
loop_
_entity.id
_entity.type
_entity.pdbx_description
1 polymer ?
#
loop_
_entity_poly.entity_id
_entity_poly.type
_entity_poly.pdbx_seq_one_letter_code
_entity_poly.pdbx_strand_id
1 'polypeptide(L)'
;MGQAKRAWEESEANGNIVEFLEEMLRRDEFKGALEGIAKQVVDKGVNSMSPKQSAVVDKFIEAYRERNECDRCTNGNVTSLTDLIFISENGLCPMCDNDREKFMRD
;
A
#
# COMPACT_ATOMS: atom_id res chain seq x y z
N MET A 1 20.67 7.27 -14.90
CA MET A 1 20.36 6.25 -13.87
C MET A 1 20.74 4.88 -14.41
N GLY A 2 21.50 4.07 -13.66
CA GLY A 2 21.97 2.76 -14.10
C GLY A 2 20.87 1.70 -14.15
N GLN A 3 21.05 0.62 -14.93
CA GLN A 3 20.07 -0.47 -15.03
C GLN A 3 19.80 -1.17 -13.70
N ALA A 4 20.83 -1.37 -12.87
CA ALA A 4 20.69 -1.98 -11.55
C ALA A 4 19.80 -1.14 -10.61
N LYS A 5 19.92 0.19 -10.63
CA LYS A 5 19.11 1.07 -9.78
C LYS A 5 17.62 0.97 -10.13
N ARG A 6 17.28 0.92 -11.43
CA ARG A 6 15.89 0.75 -11.89
C ARG A 6 15.29 -0.60 -11.48
N ALA A 7 16.04 -1.68 -11.62
CA ALA A 7 15.57 -3.01 -11.20
C ALA A 7 15.32 -3.09 -9.69
N TRP A 8 16.13 -2.39 -8.89
CA TRP A 8 15.91 -2.27 -7.44
C TRP A 8 14.64 -1.49 -7.12
N GLU A 9 14.45 -0.32 -7.74
CA GLU A 9 13.24 0.50 -7.56
C GLU A 9 11.96 -0.25 -7.99
N GLU A 10 12.01 -1.00 -9.09
CA GLU A 10 10.91 -1.86 -9.53
C GLU A 10 10.65 -3.01 -8.56
N SER A 11 11.71 -3.65 -8.04
CA SER A 11 11.56 -4.73 -7.06
C SER A 11 10.95 -4.23 -5.74
N GLU A 12 11.34 -3.05 -5.29
CA GLU A 12 10.81 -2.41 -4.09
C GLU A 12 9.34 -2.04 -4.26
N ALA A 13 8.99 -1.39 -5.39
CA ALA A 13 7.61 -1.08 -5.72
C ALA A 13 6.73 -2.33 -5.81
N ASN A 14 7.24 -3.40 -6.45
CA ASN A 14 6.52 -4.67 -6.56
C ASN A 14 6.32 -5.35 -5.21
N GLY A 15 7.35 -5.35 -4.35
CA GLY A 15 7.24 -5.88 -2.99
C GLY A 15 6.18 -5.14 -2.18
N ASN A 16 6.15 -3.82 -2.31
CA ASN A 16 5.17 -2.95 -1.63
C ASN A 16 3.72 -3.27 -2.02
N ILE A 17 3.47 -3.50 -3.33
CA ILE A 17 2.15 -3.91 -3.82
C ILE A 17 1.76 -5.29 -3.27
N VAL A 18 2.69 -6.26 -3.30
CA VAL A 18 2.41 -7.62 -2.80
C VAL A 18 2.05 -7.59 -1.32
N GLU A 19 2.84 -6.90 -0.50
CA GLU A 19 2.62 -6.78 0.94
C GLU A 19 1.26 -6.13 1.24
N PHE A 20 0.94 -5.04 0.53
CA PHE A 20 -0.36 -4.38 0.66
C PHE A 20 -1.52 -5.30 0.31
N LEU A 21 -1.46 -6.00 -0.82
CA LEU A 21 -2.53 -6.92 -1.24
C LEU A 21 -2.67 -8.11 -0.29
N GLU A 22 -1.57 -8.59 0.28
CA GLU A 22 -1.58 -9.67 1.28
C GLU A 22 -2.27 -9.24 2.58
N GLU A 23 -1.96 -8.04 3.09
CA GLU A 23 -2.63 -7.49 4.27
C GLU A 23 -4.13 -7.27 4.02
N MET A 24 -4.49 -6.74 2.86
CA MET A 24 -5.90 -6.51 2.49
C MET A 24 -6.69 -7.82 2.35
N LEU A 25 -6.04 -8.90 1.88
CA LEU A 25 -6.62 -10.25 1.89
C LEU A 25 -6.82 -10.77 3.31
N ARG A 26 -5.82 -10.59 4.21
CA ARG A 26 -5.92 -11.02 5.61
C ARG A 26 -7.05 -10.29 6.36
N ARG A 27 -7.35 -9.06 5.97
CA ARG A 27 -8.44 -8.23 6.52
C ARG A 27 -9.82 -8.53 5.94
N ASP A 28 -9.90 -9.43 4.93
CA ASP A 28 -11.14 -9.74 4.20
C ASP A 28 -11.81 -8.49 3.58
N GLU A 29 -11.00 -7.50 3.19
CA GLU A 29 -11.47 -6.23 2.60
C GLU A 29 -11.75 -6.33 1.10
N PHE A 30 -11.26 -7.37 0.44
CA PHE A 30 -11.52 -7.61 -0.98
C PHE A 30 -12.79 -8.43 -1.21
N LYS A 31 -13.53 -8.08 -2.27
CA LYS A 31 -14.67 -8.86 -2.75
C LYS A 31 -14.59 -9.07 -4.26
N GLY A 32 -14.96 -10.28 -4.69
CA GLY A 32 -15.15 -10.60 -6.11
C GLY A 32 -13.83 -10.60 -6.89
N ALA A 33 -13.80 -9.92 -8.04
CA ALA A 33 -12.67 -10.00 -8.97
C ALA A 33 -11.35 -9.50 -8.38
N LEU A 34 -11.39 -8.50 -7.49
CA LEU A 34 -10.19 -7.93 -6.88
C LEU A 34 -9.51 -8.92 -5.92
N GLU A 35 -10.30 -9.72 -5.20
CA GLU A 35 -9.80 -10.77 -4.32
C GLU A 35 -9.04 -11.85 -5.10
N GLY A 36 -9.58 -12.24 -6.26
CA GLY A 36 -8.90 -13.18 -7.16
C GLY A 36 -7.59 -12.63 -7.72
N ILE A 37 -7.56 -11.36 -8.09
CA ILE A 37 -6.33 -10.68 -8.56
C ILE A 37 -5.31 -10.61 -7.43
N ALA A 38 -5.73 -10.23 -6.22
CA ALA A 38 -4.84 -10.15 -5.06
C ALA A 38 -4.20 -11.51 -4.74
N LYS A 39 -4.99 -12.59 -4.71
CA LYS A 39 -4.49 -13.96 -4.50
C LYS A 39 -3.47 -14.36 -5.57
N GLN A 40 -3.76 -14.03 -6.83
CA GLN A 40 -2.84 -14.28 -7.95
C GLN A 40 -1.51 -13.53 -7.77
N VAL A 41 -1.55 -12.26 -7.37
CA VAL A 41 -0.36 -11.42 -7.18
C VAL A 41 0.47 -11.87 -5.99
N VAL A 42 -0.16 -12.24 -4.88
CA VAL A 42 0.55 -12.76 -3.70
C VAL A 42 1.26 -14.09 -4.02
N ASP A 43 0.61 -14.98 -4.76
CA ASP A 43 1.18 -16.30 -5.13
C ASP A 43 2.27 -16.20 -6.21
N LYS A 44 2.08 -15.33 -7.21
CA LYS A 44 2.89 -15.34 -8.46
C LYS A 44 3.66 -14.05 -8.72
N GLY A 45 3.52 -13.05 -7.86
CA GLY A 45 4.11 -11.72 -8.00
C GLY A 45 3.34 -10.80 -8.96
N VAL A 46 3.71 -9.51 -8.93
CA VAL A 46 3.09 -8.42 -9.71
C VAL A 46 3.14 -8.67 -11.22
N ASN A 47 4.22 -9.28 -11.71
CA ASN A 47 4.40 -9.60 -13.14
C ASN A 47 3.39 -10.64 -13.68
N SER A 48 2.64 -11.31 -12.80
CA SER A 48 1.56 -12.20 -13.22
C SER A 48 0.33 -11.45 -13.73
N MET A 49 0.17 -10.17 -13.37
CA MET A 49 -0.97 -9.37 -13.78
C MET A 49 -0.94 -9.05 -15.27
N SER A 50 -2.09 -9.20 -15.91
CA SER A 50 -2.34 -8.57 -17.20
C SER A 50 -2.43 -7.05 -17.05
N PRO A 51 -2.22 -6.27 -18.13
CA PRO A 51 -2.34 -4.81 -18.08
C PRO A 51 -3.70 -4.31 -17.55
N LYS A 52 -4.77 -5.05 -17.81
CA LYS A 52 -6.11 -4.73 -17.29
C LYS A 52 -6.20 -4.97 -15.78
N GLN A 53 -5.58 -6.02 -15.26
CA GLN A 53 -5.55 -6.30 -13.83
C GLN A 53 -4.70 -5.27 -13.09
N SER A 54 -3.53 -4.91 -13.62
CA SER A 54 -2.70 -3.83 -13.07
C SER A 54 -3.51 -2.54 -12.96
N ALA A 55 -4.19 -2.12 -14.03
CA ALA A 55 -5.02 -0.91 -14.00
C ALA A 55 -6.18 -0.98 -12.99
N VAL A 56 -6.70 -2.16 -12.66
CA VAL A 56 -7.72 -2.35 -11.62
C VAL A 56 -7.10 -2.18 -10.22
N VAL A 57 -5.92 -2.78 -9.99
CA VAL A 57 -5.19 -2.66 -8.73
C VAL A 57 -4.74 -1.22 -8.49
N ASP A 58 -4.20 -0.55 -9.51
CA ASP A 58 -3.76 0.85 -9.41
C ASP A 58 -4.91 1.77 -9.01
N LYS A 59 -6.06 1.66 -9.69
CA LYS A 59 -7.27 2.43 -9.34
C LYS A 59 -7.77 2.14 -7.94
N PHE A 60 -7.66 0.88 -7.51
CA PHE A 60 -8.03 0.52 -6.15
C PHE A 60 -7.11 1.19 -5.13
N ILE A 61 -5.79 1.14 -5.35
CA ILE A 61 -4.79 1.77 -4.48
C ILE A 61 -4.99 3.28 -4.43
N GLU A 62 -5.21 3.94 -5.56
CA GLU A 62 -5.53 5.37 -5.63
C GLU A 62 -6.77 5.72 -4.79
N ALA A 63 -7.87 5.00 -5.01
CA ALA A 63 -9.09 5.20 -4.23
C ALA A 63 -8.92 4.87 -2.74
N TYR A 64 -8.08 3.91 -2.39
CA TYR A 64 -7.75 3.59 -1.00
C TYR A 64 -6.92 4.71 -0.35
N ARG A 65 -5.97 5.27 -1.08
CA ARG A 65 -5.15 6.41 -0.63
C ARG A 65 -6.00 7.66 -0.39
N GLU A 66 -6.92 7.98 -1.29
CA GLU A 66 -7.82 9.14 -1.15
C GLU A 66 -8.79 9.00 0.04
N ARG A 67 -9.21 7.76 0.36
CA ARG A 67 -10.08 7.51 1.51
C ARG A 67 -9.35 7.50 2.84
N ASN A 68 -8.04 7.21 2.82
CA ASN A 68 -7.22 7.04 4.01
C ASN A 68 -6.08 8.06 3.98
N GLU A 69 -6.44 9.30 4.29
CA GLU A 69 -5.49 10.41 4.40
C GLU A 69 -5.07 10.62 5.85
N CYS A 70 -3.77 10.77 6.09
CA CYS A 70 -3.27 11.13 7.40
C CYS A 70 -3.79 12.52 7.81
N ASP A 71 -4.48 12.59 8.94
CA ASP A 71 -5.12 13.81 9.48
C ASP A 71 -4.14 14.98 9.69
N ARG A 72 -2.83 14.68 9.79
CA ARG A 72 -1.78 15.67 10.06
C ARG A 72 -1.00 16.11 8.82
N CYS A 73 -0.61 15.17 7.97
CA CYS A 73 0.29 15.47 6.85
C CYS A 73 -0.32 15.21 5.47
N THR A 74 -1.58 14.80 5.39
CA THR A 74 -2.29 14.54 4.13
C THR A 74 -1.47 13.63 3.21
N ASN A 75 -0.98 12.53 3.80
CA ASN A 75 -0.11 11.53 3.17
C ASN A 75 1.27 12.00 2.71
N GLY A 76 1.74 13.18 3.12
CA GLY A 76 3.08 13.69 2.78
C GLY A 76 4.25 12.85 3.32
N ASN A 77 4.00 12.02 4.34
CA ASN A 77 4.99 11.13 4.95
C ASN A 77 4.72 9.64 4.68
N VAL A 78 3.81 9.31 3.77
CA VAL A 78 3.52 7.92 3.38
C VAL A 78 4.66 7.41 2.49
N THR A 79 5.31 6.34 2.93
CA THR A 79 6.45 5.73 2.23
C THR A 79 6.15 4.34 1.71
N SER A 80 5.14 3.66 2.27
CA SER A 80 4.61 2.39 1.76
C SER A 80 3.09 2.41 1.63
N LEU A 81 2.55 1.46 0.86
CA LEU A 81 1.11 1.24 0.78
C LEU A 81 0.56 0.68 2.10
N THR A 82 1.37 -0.06 2.87
CA THR A 82 1.00 -0.51 4.21
C THR A 82 0.84 0.64 5.21
N ASP A 83 1.49 1.80 5.00
CA ASP A 83 1.21 3.00 5.80
C ASP A 83 -0.24 3.49 5.64
N LEU A 84 -0.85 3.30 4.46
CA LEU A 84 -2.25 3.66 4.22
C LEU A 84 -3.21 2.77 5.04
N ILE A 85 -2.81 1.52 5.25
CA ILE A 85 -3.54 0.59 6.12
C ILE A 85 -3.42 1.04 7.58
N PHE A 86 -2.23 1.46 8.01
CA PHE A 86 -2.06 2.01 9.35
C PHE A 86 -2.91 3.28 9.55
N ILE A 87 -2.98 4.15 8.54
CA ILE A 87 -3.83 5.35 8.56
C ILE A 87 -5.31 4.96 8.70
N SER A 88 -5.80 3.95 7.98
CA SER A 88 -7.21 3.56 8.04
C SER A 88 -7.66 3.12 9.44
N GLU A 89 -6.72 2.62 10.26
CA GLU A 89 -6.96 2.21 11.64
C GLU A 89 -6.76 3.34 12.67
N ASN A 90 -5.79 4.24 12.42
CA ASN A 90 -5.30 5.17 13.44
C ASN A 90 -5.56 6.65 13.12
N GLY A 91 -6.00 6.99 11.90
CA GLY A 91 -6.16 8.35 11.38
C GLY A 91 -4.83 9.08 11.10
N LEU A 92 -3.70 8.55 11.57
CA LEU A 92 -2.37 9.10 11.38
C LEU A 92 -1.48 8.10 10.67
N CYS A 93 -0.52 8.59 9.88
CA CYS A 93 0.56 7.73 9.38
C CYS A 93 1.54 7.37 10.51
N PRO A 94 2.32 6.28 10.38
CA PRO A 94 3.23 5.83 11.44
C PRO A 94 4.19 6.92 11.94
N MET A 95 4.69 7.76 11.04
CA MET A 95 5.57 8.87 11.41
C MET A 95 4.85 9.92 12.28
N CYS A 96 3.66 10.36 11.85
CA CYS A 96 2.90 11.37 12.59
C CYS A 96 2.37 10.85 13.93
N ASP A 97 2.04 9.55 13.99
CA ASP A 97 1.64 8.89 15.23
C ASP A 97 2.80 8.81 16.23
N ASN A 98 3.99 8.37 15.79
CA ASN A 98 5.19 8.34 16.62
C ASN A 98 5.57 9.74 17.15
N ASP A 99 5.45 10.78 16.32
CA ASP A 99 5.67 12.15 16.77
C ASP A 99 4.67 12.54 17.87
N ARG A 100 3.37 12.23 17.68
CA ARG A 100 2.33 12.49 18.68
C ARG A 100 2.64 11.78 20.00
N GLU A 101 3.03 10.51 19.95
CA GLU A 101 3.36 9.75 21.16
C GLU A 101 4.53 10.36 21.94
N LYS A 102 5.57 10.84 21.24
CA LYS A 102 6.70 11.51 21.89
C LYS A 102 6.28 12.79 22.59
N PHE A 103 5.44 13.61 21.94
CA PHE A 103 4.92 14.84 22.55
C PHE A 103 4.00 14.58 23.76
N MET A 104 3.35 13.42 23.86
CA MET A 104 2.47 13.08 25.00
C MET A 104 3.21 12.43 26.18
N ARG A 105 4.47 12.01 25.99
CA ARG A 105 5.29 11.40 27.04
C ARG A 105 6.16 12.42 27.81
N ASP A 106 6.23 13.65 27.30
CA ASP A 106 6.83 14.82 27.96
C ASP A 106 5.76 15.65 28.69
#